data_AF-A0A832YDK8-F1
#
_entry.id   AF-A0A832YDK8-F1
#
_cell.length_a   1.000
_cell.length_b   1.000
_cell.length_c   1.000
_cell.angle_alpha   90.00
_cell.angle_beta   90.00
_cell.angle_gamma   90.00
#
_symmetry.space_group_name_H-M   'P 1'
#
loop_
_entity.id
_entity.type
_entity.pdbx_description
1 polymer ?
#
loop_
_entity_poly.entity_id
_entity_poly.type
_entity_poly.pdbx_seq_one_letter_code
_entity_poly.pdbx_strand_id
1 'polypeptide(L)'
;MEEKIIAAIIVSAIAFFSIYAFTPILIKFLQKRNLTVKDVNKPGNVMIPRPGGISILIGIVASEITLYFFFPISEILAVIITSILGFSVGIIDDKKTMGGWFKPVALAFCAAPILLLGTYDSNLYFPLFGSV
;
A
#
# COMPACT_ATOMS: atom_id res chain seq x y z
N MET A 1 -15.33 7.99 -21.29
CA MET A 1 -15.04 6.56 -20.98
C MET A 1 -13.62 6.21 -21.41
N GLU A 2 -13.23 6.55 -22.65
CA GLU A 2 -11.88 6.37 -23.17
C GLU A 2 -10.78 7.02 -22.29
N GLU A 3 -10.95 8.27 -21.87
CA GLU A 3 -9.99 8.96 -20.98
C GLU A 3 -9.71 8.19 -19.68
N LYS A 4 -10.75 7.64 -19.04
CA LYS A 4 -10.62 6.84 -17.82
C LYS A 4 -9.86 5.53 -18.08
N ILE A 5 -10.06 4.92 -19.24
CA ILE A 5 -9.34 3.71 -19.65
C ILE A 5 -7.86 4.03 -19.88
N ILE A 6 -7.56 5.13 -20.58
CA ILE A 6 -6.19 5.58 -20.82
C ILE A 6 -5.48 5.85 -19.49
N ALA A 7 -6.11 6.61 -18.59
CA ALA A 7 -5.57 6.87 -17.26
C ALA A 7 -5.33 5.57 -16.48
N ALA A 8 -6.28 4.62 -16.51
CA ALA A 8 -6.12 3.32 -15.84
C ALA A 8 -4.94 2.51 -16.39
N ILE A 9 -4.74 2.49 -17.72
CA ILE A 9 -3.60 1.82 -18.36
C ILE A 9 -2.29 2.48 -17.91
N ILE A 10 -2.21 3.82 -17.93
CA ILE A 10 -1.01 4.56 -17.54
C ILE A 10 -0.68 4.33 -16.06
N VAL A 11 -1.67 4.47 -15.17
CA VAL A 11 -1.52 4.24 -13.72
C VAL A 11 -1.07 2.82 -13.43
N SER A 12 -1.66 1.82 -14.09
CA SER A 12 -1.27 0.41 -13.95
C SER A 12 0.14 0.15 -14.45
N ALA A 13 0.52 0.74 -15.58
CA ALA A 13 1.88 0.64 -16.11
C ALA A 13 2.90 1.26 -15.15
N ILE A 14 2.62 2.43 -14.61
CA ILE A 14 3.49 3.09 -13.61
C ILE A 14 3.63 2.21 -12.37
N ALA A 15 2.53 1.70 -11.81
CA ALA A 15 2.59 0.79 -10.67
C ALA A 15 3.51 -0.42 -10.96
N PHE A 16 3.30 -1.09 -12.10
CA PHE A 16 4.08 -2.26 -12.50
C PHE A 16 5.57 -1.93 -12.66
N PHE A 17 5.91 -0.91 -13.47
CA PHE A 17 7.31 -0.58 -13.75
C PHE A 17 8.03 -0.03 -12.53
N SER A 18 7.37 0.78 -11.69
CA SER A 18 7.93 1.24 -10.42
C SER A 18 8.29 0.07 -9.50
N ILE A 19 7.38 -0.90 -9.31
CA ILE A 19 7.64 -2.07 -8.48
C ILE A 19 8.73 -2.94 -9.10
N TYR A 20 8.63 -3.24 -10.40
CA TYR A 20 9.54 -4.13 -11.11
C TYR A 20 10.98 -3.59 -11.11
N ALA A 21 11.15 -2.28 -11.33
CA ALA A 21 12.46 -1.65 -11.31
C ALA A 21 13.03 -1.51 -9.89
N PHE A 22 12.18 -1.18 -8.90
CA PHE A 22 12.66 -0.92 -7.54
C PHE A 22 12.94 -2.18 -6.72
N THR A 23 12.18 -3.24 -6.93
CA THR A 23 12.33 -4.52 -6.21
C THR A 23 13.75 -5.12 -6.24
N PRO A 24 14.44 -5.25 -7.39
CA PRO A 24 15.80 -5.76 -7.40
C PRO A 24 16.79 -4.85 -6.66
N ILE A 25 16.57 -3.54 -6.66
CA ILE A 25 17.40 -2.58 -5.91
C ILE A 25 17.21 -2.80 -4.41
N LEU A 26 15.94 -2.91 -3.97
CA LEU A 26 15.61 -3.17 -2.57
C LEU A 26 16.18 -4.51 -2.10
N ILE A 27 16.06 -5.57 -2.91
CA ILE A 27 16.63 -6.90 -2.59
C ILE A 27 18.13 -6.79 -2.30
N LYS A 28 18.90 -6.16 -3.20
CA LYS A 28 20.35 -5.99 -3.03
C LYS A 28 20.68 -5.17 -1.78
N PHE A 29 19.92 -4.10 -1.53
CA PHE A 29 20.09 -3.25 -0.35
C PHE A 29 19.85 -4.02 0.96
N LEU A 30 18.76 -4.77 1.04
CA LEU A 30 18.39 -5.56 2.22
C LEU A 30 19.39 -6.69 2.48
N GLN A 31 19.85 -7.38 1.44
CA GLN A 31 20.90 -8.41 1.55
C GLN A 31 22.20 -7.82 2.08
N LYS A 32 22.65 -6.67 1.56
CA LYS A 32 23.87 -5.98 2.04
C LYS A 32 23.79 -5.60 3.52
N ARG A 33 22.58 -5.39 4.05
CA ARG A 33 22.31 -5.06 5.45
C ARG A 33 22.03 -6.29 6.33
N ASN A 34 22.15 -7.51 5.80
CA ASN A 34 21.76 -8.75 6.47
C ASN A 34 20.30 -8.77 6.95
N LEU A 35 19.42 -7.99 6.30
CA LEU A 35 17.98 -7.97 6.57
C LEU A 35 17.30 -9.08 5.78
N THR A 36 17.54 -10.32 6.22
CA THR A 36 17.01 -11.53 5.59
C THR A 36 16.41 -12.47 6.62
N VAL A 37 15.42 -13.27 6.22
CA VAL A 37 14.75 -14.28 7.05
C VAL A 37 14.78 -15.63 6.35
N LYS A 38 14.78 -16.72 7.13
CA LYS A 38 14.73 -18.07 6.57
C LYS A 38 13.36 -18.33 5.95
N ASP A 39 13.35 -18.84 4.72
CA ASP A 39 12.15 -19.38 4.09
C ASP A 39 11.89 -20.78 4.67
N VAL A 40 10.94 -20.87 5.60
CA VAL A 40 10.62 -22.10 6.33
C VAL A 40 9.98 -23.17 5.45
N ASN A 41 9.51 -22.81 4.26
CA ASN A 41 8.81 -23.72 3.35
C ASN A 41 9.73 -24.31 2.28
N LYS A 42 11.03 -23.97 2.28
CA LYS A 42 12.01 -24.50 1.33
C LYS A 42 13.05 -25.37 2.04
N PRO A 43 13.47 -26.50 1.44
CA PRO A 43 14.56 -27.30 1.99
C PRO A 43 15.86 -26.51 2.02
N GLY A 44 16.66 -26.72 3.08
CA GLY A 44 17.90 -25.99 3.32
C GLY A 44 17.73 -24.70 4.11
N ASN A 45 18.78 -23.87 4.13
CA ASN A 45 18.81 -22.57 4.80
C ASN A 45 18.68 -21.44 3.77
N VAL A 46 17.57 -21.45 3.01
CA VAL A 46 17.30 -20.41 2.01
C VAL A 46 16.90 -19.12 2.74
N MET A 47 17.69 -18.06 2.55
CA MET A 47 17.46 -16.75 3.16
C MET A 47 16.84 -15.77 2.16
N ILE A 48 15.75 -15.11 2.55
CA ILE A 48 14.99 -14.18 1.70
C ILE A 48 14.99 -12.77 2.32
N PRO A 49 15.19 -11.71 1.52
CA PRO A 49 15.22 -10.33 2.04
C PRO A 49 13.87 -9.86 2.60
N ARG A 50 13.91 -9.10 3.71
CA ARG A 50 12.74 -8.50 4.36
C ARG A 50 13.06 -7.08 4.87
N PRO A 51 12.15 -6.08 4.80
CA PRO A 51 10.76 -6.15 4.32
C PRO A 51 10.60 -5.82 2.83
N GLY A 52 9.83 -6.64 2.11
CA GLY A 52 9.55 -6.43 0.67
C GLY A 52 8.45 -5.41 0.37
N GLY A 53 7.59 -5.09 1.35
CA GLY A 53 6.46 -4.19 1.17
C GLY A 53 6.84 -2.77 0.74
N ILE A 54 8.08 -2.33 0.97
CA ILE A 54 8.57 -1.00 0.58
C ILE A 54 8.44 -0.81 -0.94
N SER A 55 8.76 -1.81 -1.74
CA SER A 55 8.60 -1.74 -3.20
C SER A 55 7.13 -1.56 -3.59
N ILE A 56 6.23 -2.26 -2.90
CA ILE A 56 4.79 -2.21 -3.18
C ILE A 56 4.24 -0.81 -2.86
N LEU A 57 4.62 -0.23 -1.71
CA LEU A 57 4.23 1.13 -1.35
C LEU A 57 4.67 2.14 -2.42
N ILE A 58 5.89 2.03 -2.92
CA ILE A 58 6.40 2.93 -3.98
C ILE A 58 5.52 2.84 -5.23
N GLY A 59 5.14 1.62 -5.64
CA GLY A 59 4.23 1.42 -6.76
C GLY A 59 2.86 2.06 -6.53
N ILE A 60 2.25 1.79 -5.37
CA ILE A 60 0.94 2.34 -4.98
C ILE A 60 1.00 3.86 -5.01
N VAL A 61 1.92 4.48 -4.27
CA VAL A 61 2.03 5.94 -4.15
C VAL A 61 2.33 6.59 -5.51
N ALA A 62 3.25 6.03 -6.31
CA ALA A 62 3.54 6.57 -7.64
C ALA A 62 2.32 6.51 -8.57
N SER A 63 1.58 5.40 -8.53
CA SER A 63 0.38 5.20 -9.34
C SER A 63 -0.75 6.12 -8.91
N GLU A 64 -0.97 6.31 -7.61
CA GLU A 64 -2.02 7.18 -7.07
C GLU A 64 -1.69 8.66 -7.25
N ILE A 65 -0.42 9.07 -7.13
CA ILE A 65 0.01 10.44 -7.49
C ILE A 65 -0.28 10.71 -8.97
N THR A 66 0.01 9.74 -9.84
CA THR A 66 -0.33 9.86 -11.27
C THR A 66 -1.84 9.96 -11.46
N LEU A 67 -2.61 9.12 -10.79
CA LEU A 67 -4.08 9.14 -10.86
C LEU A 67 -4.64 10.49 -10.39
N TYR A 68 -4.06 11.09 -9.36
CA TYR A 68 -4.43 12.42 -8.86
C TYR A 68 -4.18 13.53 -9.90
N PHE A 69 -3.10 13.42 -10.69
CA PHE A 69 -2.86 14.38 -11.78
C PHE A 69 -3.90 14.28 -12.90
N PHE A 70 -4.44 13.09 -13.16
CA PHE A 70 -5.56 12.92 -14.09
C PHE A 70 -6.89 13.39 -13.48
N PHE A 71 -7.14 13.05 -12.21
CA PHE A 71 -8.38 13.33 -11.52
C PHE A 71 -8.07 13.93 -10.14
N PRO A 72 -8.02 15.26 -10.00
CA PRO A 72 -7.63 15.92 -8.75
C PRO A 72 -8.80 15.96 -7.75
N ILE A 73 -9.24 14.78 -7.29
CA ILE A 73 -10.33 14.60 -6.35
C ILE A 73 -9.81 14.18 -4.97
N SER A 74 -10.51 14.55 -3.89
CA SER A 74 -10.06 14.36 -2.51
C SER A 74 -10.00 12.88 -2.12
N GLU A 75 -10.78 12.01 -2.76
CA GLU A 75 -10.79 10.56 -2.53
C GLU A 75 -9.42 9.95 -2.81
N ILE A 76 -8.75 10.37 -3.88
CA ILE A 76 -7.42 9.85 -4.22
C ILE A 76 -6.39 10.32 -3.18
N LEU A 77 -6.47 11.58 -2.73
CA LEU A 77 -5.61 12.08 -1.64
C LEU A 77 -5.84 11.30 -0.35
N ALA A 78 -7.10 11.01 -0.01
CA ALA A 78 -7.46 10.24 1.17
C ALA A 78 -6.84 8.84 1.11
N VAL A 79 -6.90 8.19 -0.06
CA VAL A 79 -6.28 6.88 -0.27
C VAL A 79 -4.76 6.96 -0.16
N ILE A 80 -4.08 7.92 -0.80
CA ILE A 80 -2.62 8.10 -0.69
C ILE A 80 -2.18 8.21 0.77
N ILE A 81 -2.81 9.12 1.53
CA ILE A 81 -2.43 9.37 2.92
C ILE A 81 -2.71 8.13 3.78
N THR A 82 -3.88 7.50 3.60
CA THR A 82 -4.28 6.29 4.35
C THR A 82 -3.33 5.12 4.05
N SER A 83 -2.95 4.92 2.79
CA SER A 83 -2.00 3.88 2.35
C SER A 83 -0.63 4.09 3.00
N ILE A 84 -0.12 5.32 3.04
CA ILE A 84 1.16 5.65 3.69
C ILE A 84 1.09 5.44 5.21
N LEU A 85 0.00 5.84 5.86
CA LEU A 85 -0.19 5.64 7.30
C LEU A 85 -0.28 4.15 7.64
N GLY A 86 -1.12 3.39 6.93
CA GLY A 86 -1.27 1.95 7.13
C GLY A 86 0.04 1.19 6.90
N PHE A 87 0.80 1.57 5.87
CA PHE A 87 2.13 1.02 5.63
C PHE A 87 3.10 1.33 6.79
N SER A 88 3.06 2.56 7.31
CA SER A 88 3.90 2.97 8.45
C SER A 88 3.59 2.15 9.69
N VAL A 89 2.30 1.91 9.99
CA VAL A 89 1.87 1.01 11.06
C VAL A 89 2.40 -0.40 10.85
N GLY A 90 2.34 -0.92 9.62
CA GLY A 90 2.89 -2.21 9.24
C GLY A 90 4.41 -2.32 9.49
N ILE A 91 5.18 -1.29 9.12
CA ILE A 91 6.62 -1.26 9.39
C ILE A 91 6.93 -1.24 10.89
N ILE A 92 6.14 -0.51 11.69
CA ILE A 92 6.34 -0.43 13.14
C ILE A 92 6.12 -1.80 13.77
N ASP A 93 5.04 -2.48 13.39
CA ASP A 93 4.70 -3.83 13.87
C ASP A 93 5.71 -4.88 13.41
N ASP A 94 6.23 -4.76 12.19
CA ASP A 94 7.27 -5.65 11.65
C ASP A 94 8.59 -5.53 12.41
N LYS A 95 8.92 -4.33 12.90
CA LYS A 95 10.16 -4.05 13.63
C LYS A 95 10.08 -4.42 15.11
N LYS A 96 8.89 -4.32 15.71
CA LYS A 96 8.66 -4.56 17.13
C LYS A 96 7.36 -5.31 17.31
N THR A 97 7.39 -6.41 18.04
CA THR A 97 6.18 -7.12 18.45
C THR A 97 5.35 -6.22 19.37
N MET A 98 4.28 -5.65 18.82
CA MET A 98 3.37 -4.78 19.55
C MET A 98 2.29 -5.60 20.27
N GLY A 99 1.65 -5.02 21.30
CA GLY A 99 0.51 -5.66 21.96
C GLY A 99 -0.69 -5.81 21.01
N GLY A 100 -1.57 -6.78 21.26
CA GLY A 100 -2.70 -7.10 20.37
C GLY A 100 -3.64 -5.93 20.08
N TRP A 101 -3.68 -4.90 20.95
CA TRP A 101 -4.50 -3.70 20.78
C TRP A 101 -3.91 -2.68 19.79
N PHE A 102 -2.61 -2.74 19.50
CA PHE A 102 -1.92 -1.72 18.69
C PHE A 102 -2.50 -1.63 17.29
N LYS A 103 -2.67 -2.78 16.60
CA LYS A 103 -3.15 -2.80 15.22
C LYS A 103 -4.57 -2.22 15.08
N PRO A 104 -5.57 -2.65 15.87
CA PRO A 104 -6.90 -2.05 15.79
C PRO A 104 -6.91 -0.53 15.97
N VAL A 105 -6.21 -0.03 17.01
CA VAL A 105 -6.21 1.41 17.32
C VAL A 105 -5.44 2.21 16.26
N ALA A 106 -4.28 1.72 15.85
CA ALA A 106 -3.46 2.40 14.85
C ALA A 106 -4.15 2.43 13.47
N LEU A 107 -4.83 1.35 13.07
CA LEU A 107 -5.58 1.31 11.82
C LEU A 107 -6.85 2.16 11.88
N ALA A 108 -7.53 2.24 13.02
CA ALA A 108 -8.63 3.18 13.22
C ALA A 108 -8.16 4.63 13.04
N PHE A 109 -6.97 4.97 13.54
CA PHE A 109 -6.35 6.27 13.28
C PHE A 109 -5.99 6.47 11.80
N CYS A 110 -5.52 5.43 11.11
CA CYS A 110 -5.23 5.51 9.67
C CYS A 110 -6.45 5.87 8.82
N ALA A 111 -7.68 5.61 9.30
CA ALA A 111 -8.91 5.98 8.61
C ALA A 111 -9.26 7.49 8.74
N ALA A 112 -8.54 8.26 9.57
CA ALA A 112 -8.80 9.68 9.78
C ALA A 112 -8.81 10.52 8.49
N PRO A 113 -7.90 10.36 7.51
CA PRO A 113 -7.95 11.12 6.26
C PRO A 113 -9.27 10.93 5.51
N ILE A 114 -9.81 9.70 5.49
CA ILE A 114 -11.07 9.40 4.82
C ILE A 114 -12.23 10.18 5.46
N LEU A 115 -12.28 10.16 6.80
CA LEU A 115 -13.32 10.84 7.59
C LEU A 115 -13.20 12.36 7.51
N LEU A 116 -12.00 12.90 7.69
CA LEU A 116 -11.75 14.34 7.71
C LEU A 116 -11.93 15.00 6.34
N LEU A 117 -11.62 14.28 5.25
CA LEU A 117 -11.83 14.76 3.89
C LEU A 117 -13.27 14.52 3.39
N GLY A 118 -14.13 13.85 4.17
CA GLY A 118 -15.51 13.55 3.78
C GLY A 118 -15.62 12.62 2.57
N THR A 119 -14.61 11.76 2.36
CA THR A 119 -14.48 10.91 1.16
C THR A 119 -15.16 9.55 1.30
N TYR A 120 -16.27 9.51 2.03
CA TYR A 120 -17.06 8.31 2.29
C TYR A 120 -18.50 8.51 1.84
N ASP A 121 -19.17 7.42 1.45
CA ASP A 121 -20.61 7.42 1.26
C ASP A 121 -21.29 7.01 2.57
N SER A 122 -22.33 7.74 2.97
CA SER A 122 -23.12 7.42 4.17
C SER A 122 -24.16 6.33 3.90
N ASN A 123 -24.49 6.10 2.63
CA ASN A 123 -25.39 5.02 2.23
C ASN A 123 -24.62 3.70 2.24
N LEU A 124 -25.18 2.71 2.93
CA LEU A 124 -24.62 1.37 2.94
C LEU A 124 -24.95 0.69 1.62
N TYR A 125 -23.93 0.42 0.81
CA TYR A 125 -24.07 -0.42 -0.37
C TYR A 125 -23.63 -1.85 -0.05
N PHE A 126 -24.59 -2.76 0.03
CA PHE A 126 -24.29 -4.17 0.19
C PHE A 126 -23.96 -4.79 -1.17
N PRO A 127 -22.87 -5.56 -1.30
CA PRO A 127 -22.48 -6.18 -2.57
C PRO A 127 -23.57 -7.05 -3.21
N LEU A 128 -24.49 -7.60 -2.43
CA LEU A 128 -25.58 -8.48 -2.89
C LEU A 128 -26.95 -7.80 -2.95
N PHE A 129 -27.21 -6.79 -2.10
CA PHE A 129 -28.56 -6.24 -1.89
C PHE A 129 -28.69 -4.79 -2.36
N GLY A 130 -27.59 -4.15 -2.75
CA GLY A 130 -27.56 -2.76 -3.17
C GLY A 130 -27.61 -1.78 -2.00
N SER A 131 -28.02 -0.54 -2.30
CA SER A 131 -28.16 0.53 -1.32
C SER A 131 -29.38 0.32 -0.43
N VAL A 132 -29.27 0.68 0.85
CA VAL A 132 -30.37 0.71 1.83
C VAL A 132 -30.51 2.11 2.40
#